data_AF-A0A2S6GE25-F1
#
_entry.id   AF-A0A2S6GE25-F1
#
_cell.length_a   1.000
_cell.length_b   1.000
_cell.length_c   1.000
_cell.angle_alpha   90.00
_cell.angle_beta   90.00
_cell.angle_gamma   90.00
#
_symmetry.space_group_name_H-M   'P 1'
#
loop_
_entity.id
_entity.type
_entity.pdbx_description
1 polymer ?
#
loop_
_entity_poly.entity_id
_entity_poly.type
_entity_poly.pdbx_seq_one_letter_code
_entity_poly.pdbx_strand_id
1 'polypeptide(L)'
;MWVGLEAAATICGVKKPEWFQGATWVDQGRDVVWRADEVELVTAPVVGAIEEARALPDSWWEELRASLTALGKHATERVGMSQKHLTRRITEVFGDVDTHVDEWATSHTDVHWGNLTTDGHLLDWEDWGAGPRGLDAACLWQASLTDKDLAERVRREFAGDMNTRSGKLAQLLQCANAVRVAAKRGESTPFSEAAQAAADDLLVELRPI
;
A
#
# COMPACT_ATOMS: atom_id res chain seq x y z
N MET A 1 -7.09 -2.21 20.84
CA MET A 1 -5.90 -1.37 21.08
C MET A 1 -5.08 -1.42 19.81
N TRP A 2 -4.70 -0.27 19.28
CA TRP A 2 -3.96 -0.19 18.03
C TRP A 2 -2.46 -0.25 18.35
N VAL A 3 -1.82 -1.34 17.92
CA VAL A 3 -0.45 -1.73 18.31
C VAL A 3 0.41 -2.00 17.06
N GLY A 4 0.11 -1.31 15.96
CA GLY A 4 0.76 -1.52 14.66
C GLY A 4 2.28 -1.39 14.74
N LEU A 5 2.76 -0.26 15.28
CA LEU A 5 4.20 0.04 15.38
C LEU A 5 4.94 -0.98 16.25
N GLU A 6 4.43 -1.26 17.46
CA GLU A 6 5.02 -2.28 18.35
C GLU A 6 5.03 -3.66 17.69
N ALA A 7 3.94 -4.08 17.05
CA ALA A 7 3.88 -5.37 16.38
C ALA A 7 4.87 -5.45 15.20
N ALA A 8 5.07 -4.34 14.48
CA ALA A 8 6.02 -4.27 13.37
C ALA A 8 7.47 -4.49 13.81
N ALA A 9 7.80 -4.35 15.10
CA ALA A 9 9.12 -4.66 15.64
C ALA A 9 9.54 -6.13 15.40
N THR A 10 8.58 -7.04 15.20
CA THR A 10 8.83 -8.46 14.90
C THR A 10 9.25 -8.72 13.44
N ILE A 11 9.10 -7.73 12.56
CA ILE A 11 9.42 -7.84 11.13
C ILE A 11 10.91 -7.61 10.92
N CYS A 12 11.58 -8.58 10.28
CA CYS A 12 13.00 -8.51 9.98
C CYS A 12 13.25 -8.38 8.47
N GLY A 13 14.41 -7.81 8.10
CA GLY A 13 14.84 -7.69 6.70
C GLY A 13 14.12 -6.60 5.90
N VAL A 14 13.41 -5.72 6.59
CA VAL A 14 12.73 -4.55 6.02
C VAL A 14 13.42 -3.30 6.54
N LYS A 15 13.72 -2.34 5.65
CA LYS A 15 14.24 -1.03 6.04
C LYS A 15 13.11 -0.19 6.64
N LYS A 16 13.02 -0.14 7.97
CA LYS A 16 11.97 0.54 8.73
C LYS A 16 12.54 1.09 10.05
N PRO A 17 11.90 2.09 10.70
CA PRO A 17 12.30 2.52 12.02
C PRO A 17 12.27 1.36 13.05
N GLU A 18 13.26 1.33 13.93
CA GLU A 18 13.19 0.51 15.14
C GLU A 18 12.13 1.03 16.12
N TRP A 19 11.49 0.13 16.86
CA TRP A 19 10.56 0.49 17.94
C TRP A 19 11.25 0.29 19.29
N PHE A 20 11.12 1.26 20.20
CA PHE A 20 11.82 1.23 21.50
C PHE A 20 10.88 0.92 22.66
N GLN A 21 9.77 1.64 22.78
CA GLN A 21 8.80 1.46 23.86
C GLN A 21 7.46 2.10 23.52
N GLY A 22 6.42 1.75 24.30
CA GLY A 22 5.10 2.33 24.18
C GLY A 22 4.46 2.58 25.55
N ALA A 23 3.63 3.61 25.63
CA ALA A 23 2.83 3.95 26.80
C ALA A 23 1.35 4.04 26.40
N THR A 24 0.45 3.58 27.26
CA THR A 24 -1.01 3.63 27.04
C THR A 24 -1.70 4.16 28.28
N TRP A 25 -2.62 5.11 28.13
CA TRP A 25 -3.40 5.65 29.25
C TRP A 25 -4.84 5.97 28.84
N VAL A 26 -5.76 5.89 29.79
CA VAL A 26 -7.18 6.18 29.59
C VAL A 26 -7.44 7.64 29.96
N ASP A 27 -8.00 8.42 29.04
CA ASP A 27 -8.54 9.75 29.32
C ASP A 27 -10.04 9.61 29.63
N GLN A 28 -10.34 9.45 30.92
CA GLN A 28 -11.69 9.30 31.46
C GLN A 28 -12.61 10.48 31.12
N GLY A 29 -12.04 11.69 30.95
CA GLY A 29 -12.82 12.89 30.63
C GLY A 29 -13.32 12.92 29.18
N ARG A 30 -12.68 12.16 28.30
CA ARG A 30 -13.03 12.06 26.87
C ARG A 30 -13.53 10.69 26.43
N ASP A 31 -13.53 9.71 27.34
CA ASP A 31 -13.85 8.31 27.02
C ASP A 31 -13.00 7.75 25.87
N VAL A 32 -11.70 8.04 25.89
CA VAL A 32 -10.73 7.56 24.90
C VAL A 32 -9.51 6.93 25.56
N VAL A 33 -8.83 6.06 24.80
CA VAL A 33 -7.53 5.50 25.15
C VAL A 33 -6.48 6.13 24.26
N TRP A 34 -5.46 6.72 24.88
CA TRP A 34 -4.29 7.24 24.19
C TRP A 34 -3.18 6.21 24.19
N ARG A 35 -2.39 6.21 23.12
CA ARG A 35 -1.13 5.49 23.01
C ARG A 35 -0.05 6.43 22.48
N ALA A 36 1.16 6.29 23.00
CA ALA A 36 2.36 6.90 22.45
C ALA A 36 3.41 5.82 22.25
N ASP A 37 4.06 5.82 21.08
CA ASP A 37 5.14 4.91 20.72
C ASP A 37 6.42 5.72 20.48
N GLU A 38 7.52 5.28 21.07
CA GLU A 38 8.85 5.80 20.79
C GLU A 38 9.51 4.91 19.73
N VAL A 39 9.95 5.53 18.65
CA VAL A 39 10.61 4.87 17.52
C VAL A 39 11.87 5.61 17.11
N GLU A 40 12.72 4.92 16.35
CA GLU A 40 13.90 5.50 15.74
C GLU A 40 13.57 6.74 14.90
N LEU A 41 14.37 7.79 15.09
CA LEU A 41 14.32 8.96 14.24
C LEU A 41 15.02 8.67 12.91
N VAL A 42 14.24 8.46 11.85
CA VAL A 42 14.75 8.46 10.48
C VAL A 42 14.99 9.90 10.04
N THR A 43 16.24 10.24 9.75
CA THR A 43 16.64 11.62 9.38
C THR A 43 16.58 11.88 7.88
N ALA A 44 16.52 10.82 7.06
CA ALA A 44 16.34 10.95 5.62
C ALA A 44 14.96 11.56 5.30
N PRO A 45 14.87 12.53 4.37
CA PRO A 45 13.60 13.13 4.00
C PRO A 45 12.70 12.11 3.31
N VAL A 46 11.38 12.29 3.43
CA VAL A 46 10.39 11.59 2.61
C VAL A 46 10.51 11.99 1.14
N VAL A 47 10.12 11.11 0.22
CA VAL A 47 10.01 11.43 -1.21
C VAL A 47 8.75 12.29 -1.38
N GLY A 48 8.94 13.61 -1.40
CA GLY A 48 7.85 14.58 -1.30
C GLY A 48 7.29 14.99 -2.65
N ALA A 49 8.04 14.79 -3.73
CA ALA A 49 7.67 15.19 -5.08
C ALA A 49 7.91 14.09 -6.12
N ILE A 50 7.15 14.14 -7.21
CA ILE A 50 7.25 13.18 -8.31
C ILE A 50 8.62 13.30 -9.02
N GLU A 51 9.18 14.50 -9.10
CA GLU A 51 10.51 14.76 -9.64
C GLU A 51 11.60 14.05 -8.83
N GLU A 52 11.45 14.03 -7.50
CA GLU A 52 12.36 13.30 -6.60
C GLU A 52 12.22 11.80 -6.83
N ALA A 53 10.98 11.28 -6.90
CA ALA A 53 10.70 9.87 -7.17
C ALA A 53 11.32 9.39 -8.50
N ARG A 54 11.26 10.22 -9.55
CA ARG A 54 11.89 9.94 -10.86
C ARG A 54 13.42 9.87 -10.76
N ALA A 55 14.02 10.71 -9.92
CA ALA A 55 15.46 10.81 -9.76
C ALA A 55 16.07 9.69 -8.89
N LEU A 56 15.25 8.84 -8.27
CA LEU A 56 15.75 7.74 -7.43
C LEU A 56 16.58 6.74 -8.26
N PRO A 57 17.78 6.37 -7.77
CA PRO A 57 18.68 5.45 -8.46
C PRO A 57 18.16 4.01 -8.43
N ASP A 58 18.62 3.16 -9.33
CA ASP A 58 18.19 1.75 -9.39
C ASP A 58 18.47 0.98 -8.09
N SER A 59 19.56 1.31 -7.39
CA SER A 59 19.87 0.72 -6.08
C SER A 59 18.77 0.99 -5.03
N TRP A 60 18.11 2.15 -5.08
CA TRP A 60 17.01 2.45 -4.18
C TRP A 60 15.79 1.55 -4.47
N TRP A 61 15.49 1.32 -5.75
CA TRP A 61 14.40 0.42 -6.15
C TRP A 61 14.70 -1.04 -5.79
N GLU A 62 15.97 -1.46 -5.92
CA GLU A 62 16.43 -2.77 -5.47
C GLU A 62 16.26 -2.94 -3.95
N GLU A 63 16.62 -1.95 -3.14
CA GLU A 63 16.45 -1.97 -1.68
C GLU A 63 14.97 -2.00 -1.27
N LEU A 64 14.12 -1.20 -1.91
CA LEU A 64 12.67 -1.21 -1.65
C LEU A 64 12.06 -2.57 -2.00
N ARG A 65 12.42 -3.14 -3.16
CA ARG A 65 11.96 -4.46 -3.57
C ARG A 65 12.45 -5.55 -2.62
N ALA A 66 13.69 -5.48 -2.15
CA ALA A 66 14.20 -6.42 -1.15
C ALA A 66 13.40 -6.32 0.17
N SER A 67 13.11 -5.10 0.63
CA SER A 67 12.28 -4.85 1.80
C SER A 67 10.87 -5.42 1.65
N LEU A 68 10.16 -5.13 0.55
CA LEU A 68 8.82 -5.66 0.31
C LEU A 68 8.81 -7.19 0.11
N THR A 69 9.86 -7.76 -0.47
CA THR A 69 10.02 -9.21 -0.59
C THR A 69 10.22 -9.86 0.78
N ALA A 70 10.99 -9.25 1.68
CA ALA A 70 11.17 -9.73 3.04
C ALA A 70 9.87 -9.61 3.84
N LEU A 71 9.16 -8.49 3.69
CA LEU A 71 7.87 -8.25 4.31
C LEU A 71 6.85 -9.32 3.91
N GLY A 72 6.70 -9.59 2.61
CA GLY A 72 5.76 -10.60 2.11
C GLY A 72 5.99 -12.02 2.65
N LYS A 73 7.21 -12.34 3.11
CA LYS A 73 7.58 -13.63 3.71
C LYS A 73 7.33 -13.70 5.22
N HIS A 74 7.13 -12.56 5.88
CA HIS A 74 6.85 -12.54 7.32
C HIS A 74 5.47 -13.15 7.58
N ALA A 75 5.37 -14.13 8.47
CA ALA A 75 4.09 -14.74 8.83
C ALA A 75 3.36 -13.86 9.87
N THR A 76 2.09 -13.58 9.65
CA THR A 76 1.28 -12.76 10.57
C THR A 76 -0.16 -13.24 10.62
N GLU A 77 -0.80 -13.02 11.78
CA GLU A 77 -2.26 -13.15 11.94
C GLU A 77 -2.97 -11.79 11.83
N ARG A 78 -2.22 -10.69 11.73
CA ARG A 78 -2.80 -9.36 11.52
C ARG A 78 -3.49 -9.31 10.17
N VAL A 79 -4.59 -8.60 10.10
CA VAL A 79 -5.33 -8.37 8.84
C VAL A 79 -5.14 -6.92 8.46
N GLY A 80 -4.37 -6.67 7.41
CA GLY A 80 -4.22 -5.33 6.85
C GLY A 80 -5.30 -5.03 5.80
N MET A 81 -5.54 -5.99 4.90
CA MET A 81 -6.65 -5.95 3.94
C MET A 81 -7.42 -7.26 4.03
N SER A 82 -8.75 -7.20 4.01
CA SER A 82 -9.59 -8.41 4.03
C SER A 82 -10.28 -8.64 2.70
N GLN A 83 -10.56 -9.92 2.37
CA GLN A 83 -11.36 -10.29 1.19
C GLN A 83 -12.69 -9.52 1.16
N LYS A 84 -13.37 -9.42 2.31
CA LYS A 84 -14.63 -8.70 2.45
C LYS A 84 -14.49 -7.21 2.11
N HIS A 85 -13.42 -6.55 2.58
CA HIS A 85 -13.19 -5.14 2.26
C HIS A 85 -12.90 -4.97 0.77
N LEU A 86 -11.99 -5.78 0.21
CA LEU A 86 -11.61 -5.73 -1.20
C LEU A 86 -12.81 -5.93 -2.12
N THR A 87 -13.58 -7.02 -1.91
CA THR A 87 -14.79 -7.32 -2.68
C THR A 87 -15.77 -6.16 -2.61
N ARG A 88 -16.06 -5.65 -1.40
CA ARG A 88 -16.99 -4.53 -1.24
C ARG A 88 -16.56 -3.32 -2.08
N ARG A 89 -15.28 -2.92 -2.03
CA ARG A 89 -14.79 -1.73 -2.73
C ARG A 89 -14.83 -1.88 -4.24
N ILE A 90 -14.41 -3.03 -4.76
CA ILE A 90 -14.43 -3.30 -6.19
C ILE A 90 -15.88 -3.35 -6.68
N THR A 91 -16.76 -4.08 -6.00
CA THR A 91 -18.17 -4.21 -6.41
C THR A 91 -18.94 -2.90 -6.31
N GLU A 92 -18.66 -2.05 -5.32
CA GLU A 92 -19.25 -0.71 -5.19
C GLU A 92 -19.03 0.16 -6.44
N VAL A 93 -17.93 -0.06 -7.19
CA VAL A 93 -17.53 0.81 -8.32
C VAL A 93 -17.69 0.11 -9.67
N PHE A 94 -17.26 -1.14 -9.77
CA PHE A 94 -17.14 -1.87 -11.04
C PHE A 94 -18.17 -3.00 -11.19
N GLY A 95 -19.05 -3.20 -10.21
CA GLY A 95 -20.12 -4.19 -10.27
C GLY A 95 -19.65 -5.63 -10.05
N ASP A 96 -20.25 -6.57 -10.79
CA ASP A 96 -20.00 -8.00 -10.60
C ASP A 96 -18.68 -8.43 -11.26
N VAL A 97 -17.61 -8.41 -10.46
CA VAL A 97 -16.27 -8.86 -10.81
C VAL A 97 -15.91 -10.01 -9.89
N ASP A 98 -15.30 -11.08 -10.43
CA ASP A 98 -14.74 -12.13 -9.58
C ASP A 98 -13.54 -11.56 -8.80
N THR A 99 -13.77 -11.35 -7.50
CA THR A 99 -12.81 -10.71 -6.58
C THR A 99 -12.06 -11.73 -5.72
N HIS A 100 -12.13 -13.02 -6.03
CA HIS A 100 -11.43 -14.04 -5.26
C HIS A 100 -9.91 -13.84 -5.32
N VAL A 101 -9.31 -13.54 -4.16
CA VAL A 101 -7.86 -13.41 -3.95
C VAL A 101 -7.28 -14.79 -3.68
N ASP A 102 -6.39 -15.23 -4.55
CA ASP A 102 -5.75 -16.55 -4.53
C ASP A 102 -4.42 -16.59 -3.77
N GLU A 103 -3.73 -15.45 -3.64
CA GLU A 103 -2.44 -15.33 -2.98
C GLU A 103 -2.46 -14.21 -1.95
N TRP A 104 -2.17 -14.56 -0.69
CA TRP A 104 -2.08 -13.64 0.43
C TRP A 104 -0.63 -13.54 0.92
N ALA A 105 -0.20 -12.33 1.25
CA ALA A 105 1.12 -12.05 1.80
C ALA A 105 1.02 -10.96 2.88
N THR A 106 2.02 -10.86 3.74
CA THR A 106 2.12 -9.71 4.65
C THR A 106 2.45 -8.46 3.85
N SER A 107 1.75 -7.37 4.13
CA SER A 107 1.80 -6.11 3.41
C SER A 107 1.84 -4.94 4.39
N HIS A 108 2.53 -3.88 3.99
CA HIS A 108 2.53 -2.59 4.67
C HIS A 108 1.16 -1.92 4.60
N THR A 109 0.43 -2.17 3.50
CA THR A 109 -0.91 -1.69 3.13
C THR A 109 -1.00 -0.23 2.70
N ASP A 110 0.02 0.58 3.01
CA ASP A 110 0.02 2.00 2.68
C ASP A 110 1.37 2.51 2.12
N VAL A 111 1.90 1.81 1.11
CA VAL A 111 3.14 2.23 0.45
C VAL A 111 2.85 3.32 -0.58
N HIS A 112 3.08 4.58 -0.19
CA HIS A 112 3.04 5.73 -1.10
C HIS A 112 4.28 6.61 -0.88
N TRP A 113 4.55 7.55 -1.80
CA TRP A 113 5.78 8.37 -1.78
C TRP A 113 6.03 9.09 -0.45
N GLY A 114 4.98 9.60 0.22
CA GLY A 114 5.09 10.23 1.54
C GLY A 114 5.51 9.30 2.70
N ASN A 115 5.38 7.98 2.54
CA ASN A 115 5.78 6.97 3.53
C ASN A 115 7.12 6.32 3.18
N LEU A 116 7.80 6.83 2.15
CA LEU A 116 9.09 6.35 1.70
C LEU A 116 10.12 7.46 1.82
N THR A 117 11.27 7.17 2.42
CA THR A 117 12.37 8.13 2.46
C THR A 117 13.28 8.01 1.25
N THR A 118 14.06 9.05 1.00
CA THR A 118 15.05 9.08 -0.10
C THR A 118 16.17 8.05 0.06
N ASP A 119 16.35 7.50 1.26
CA ASP A 119 17.20 6.34 1.51
C ASP A 119 16.44 5.01 1.58
N GLY A 120 15.12 4.98 1.42
CA GLY A 120 14.33 3.75 1.24
C GLY A 120 13.73 3.15 2.51
N HIS A 121 13.67 3.89 3.62
CA HIS A 121 12.87 3.48 4.77
C HIS A 121 11.39 3.54 4.45
N LEU A 122 10.66 2.52 4.90
CA LEU A 122 9.20 2.52 4.97
C LEU A 122 8.79 3.06 6.34
N LEU A 123 8.00 4.11 6.33
CA LEU A 123 7.42 4.75 7.51
C LEU A 123 5.94 4.34 7.65
N ASP A 124 5.35 4.67 8.79
CA ASP A 124 3.91 4.51 9.06
C ASP A 124 3.39 3.05 9.12
N TRP A 125 3.85 2.32 10.14
CA TRP A 125 3.58 0.89 10.35
C TRP A 125 2.31 0.61 11.15
N GLU A 126 1.25 1.38 10.93
CA GLU A 126 0.04 1.35 11.75
C GLU A 126 -0.90 0.19 11.36
N ASP A 127 -1.12 0.04 10.06
CA ASP A 127 -2.18 -0.80 9.48
C ASP A 127 -1.67 -2.10 8.83
N TRP A 128 -0.37 -2.37 8.89
CA TRP A 128 0.23 -3.56 8.28
C TRP A 128 -0.42 -4.87 8.72
N GLY A 129 -0.39 -5.86 7.82
CA GLY A 129 -0.89 -7.20 8.05
C GLY A 129 -1.06 -7.99 6.75
N ALA A 130 -1.77 -9.11 6.81
CA ALA A 130 -2.11 -9.89 5.62
C ALA A 130 -2.93 -9.05 4.63
N GLY A 131 -2.56 -9.12 3.35
CA GLY A 131 -3.25 -8.50 2.21
C GLY A 131 -3.02 -9.33 0.93
N PRO A 132 -3.72 -9.01 -0.18
CA PRO A 132 -3.44 -9.63 -1.46
C PRO A 132 -1.96 -9.44 -1.82
N ARG A 133 -1.33 -10.49 -2.35
CA ARG A 133 0.02 -10.36 -2.90
C ARG A 133 0.04 -9.23 -3.94
N GLY A 134 1.03 -8.34 -3.83
CA GLY A 134 1.14 -7.16 -4.69
C GLY A 134 0.38 -5.92 -4.21
N LEU A 135 -0.26 -5.96 -3.03
CA LEU A 135 -0.95 -4.78 -2.46
C LEU A 135 -0.02 -3.58 -2.29
N ASP A 136 1.17 -3.76 -1.71
CA ASP A 136 2.13 -2.67 -1.52
C ASP A 136 2.58 -2.05 -2.84
N ALA A 137 2.88 -2.88 -3.84
CA ALA A 137 3.22 -2.42 -5.18
C ALA A 137 2.04 -1.69 -5.85
N ALA A 138 0.81 -2.15 -5.63
CA ALA A 138 -0.39 -1.48 -6.13
C ALA A 138 -0.63 -0.12 -5.47
N CYS A 139 -0.37 0.04 -4.16
CA CYS A 139 -0.41 1.34 -3.48
C CYS A 139 0.61 2.31 -4.09
N LEU A 140 1.86 1.85 -4.30
CA LEU A 140 2.91 2.71 -4.87
C LEU A 140 2.58 3.09 -6.32
N TRP A 141 2.10 2.12 -7.10
CA TRP A 141 1.67 2.34 -8.48
C TRP A 141 0.54 3.36 -8.54
N GLN A 142 -0.46 3.23 -7.65
CA GLN A 142 -1.53 4.20 -7.52
C GLN A 142 -0.98 5.59 -7.20
N ALA A 143 -0.07 5.73 -6.23
CA ALA A 143 0.59 6.99 -5.89
C ALA A 143 1.40 7.61 -7.06
N SER A 144 1.69 6.84 -8.12
CA SER A 144 2.39 7.27 -9.32
C SER A 144 1.48 7.52 -10.53
N LEU A 145 0.17 7.26 -10.45
CA LEU A 145 -0.72 7.22 -11.63
C LEU A 145 -0.80 8.51 -12.46
N THR A 146 -0.57 9.68 -11.86
CA THR A 146 -0.56 10.96 -12.60
C THR A 146 0.70 11.14 -13.45
N ASP A 147 1.67 10.23 -13.31
CA ASP A 147 2.93 10.21 -14.03
C ASP A 147 3.12 8.85 -14.70
N LYS A 148 2.89 8.81 -16.02
CA LYS A 148 2.90 7.58 -16.80
C LYS A 148 4.25 6.84 -16.72
N ASP A 149 5.37 7.56 -16.80
CA ASP A 149 6.70 6.95 -16.83
C ASP A 149 7.06 6.36 -15.46
N LEU A 150 6.67 7.05 -14.39
CA LEU A 150 6.87 6.56 -13.03
C LEU A 150 5.95 5.37 -12.71
N ALA A 151 4.67 5.43 -13.10
CA ALA A 151 3.73 4.32 -12.94
C ALA A 151 4.22 3.06 -13.69
N GLU A 152 4.76 3.23 -14.90
CA GLU A 152 5.33 2.12 -15.68
C GLU A 152 6.63 1.59 -15.05
N ARG A 153 7.47 2.46 -14.46
CA ARG A 153 8.62 2.02 -13.66
C ARG A 153 8.18 1.15 -12.50
N VAL A 154 7.19 1.56 -11.70
CA VAL A 154 6.67 0.75 -10.59
C VAL A 154 6.20 -0.62 -11.09
N ARG A 155 5.41 -0.67 -12.18
CA ARG A 155 4.97 -1.94 -12.77
C ARG A 155 6.12 -2.84 -13.17
N ARG A 156 7.17 -2.29 -13.78
CA ARG A 156 8.36 -3.07 -14.17
C ARG A 156 9.14 -3.57 -12.95
N GLU A 157 9.39 -2.72 -11.96
CA GLU A 157 10.16 -3.10 -10.77
C GLU A 157 9.46 -4.20 -9.95
N PHE A 158 8.12 -4.19 -9.93
CA PHE A 158 7.27 -5.11 -9.14
C PHE A 158 6.45 -6.08 -10.00
N ALA A 159 6.85 -6.32 -11.25
CA ALA A 159 6.10 -7.13 -12.22
C ALA A 159 5.79 -8.54 -11.68
N GLY A 160 6.69 -9.13 -10.90
CA GLY A 160 6.53 -10.45 -10.30
C GLY A 160 5.33 -10.56 -9.35
N ASP A 161 4.93 -9.46 -8.71
CA ASP A 161 3.76 -9.41 -7.83
C ASP A 161 2.56 -8.80 -8.54
N MET A 162 2.75 -7.72 -9.29
CA MET A 162 1.66 -6.97 -9.93
C MET A 162 0.96 -7.76 -11.06
N ASN A 163 1.66 -8.66 -11.75
CA ASN A 163 1.08 -9.45 -12.83
C ASN A 163 0.33 -10.71 -12.36
N THR A 164 0.41 -11.04 -11.07
CA THR A 164 -0.40 -12.11 -10.49
C THR A 164 -1.88 -11.72 -10.46
N ARG A 165 -2.78 -12.69 -10.35
CA ARG A 165 -4.21 -12.40 -10.21
C ARG A 165 -4.48 -11.53 -8.98
N SER A 166 -3.93 -11.89 -7.83
CA SER A 166 -4.03 -11.11 -6.59
C SER A 166 -3.46 -9.69 -6.74
N GLY A 167 -2.35 -9.52 -7.47
CA GLY A 167 -1.76 -8.21 -7.77
C GLY A 167 -2.63 -7.35 -8.68
N LYS A 168 -3.30 -7.95 -9.67
CA LYS A 168 -4.29 -7.25 -10.51
C LYS A 168 -5.53 -6.84 -9.71
N LEU A 169 -6.02 -7.71 -8.81
CA LEU A 169 -7.11 -7.35 -7.90
C LEU A 169 -6.72 -6.22 -6.93
N ALA A 170 -5.47 -6.20 -6.46
CA ALA A 170 -4.97 -5.10 -5.64
C ALA A 170 -4.89 -3.78 -6.43
N GLN A 171 -4.44 -3.80 -7.69
CA GLN A 171 -4.49 -2.62 -8.56
C GLN A 171 -5.94 -2.15 -8.77
N LEU A 172 -6.87 -3.07 -9.05
CA LEU A 172 -8.27 -2.75 -9.26
C LEU A 172 -8.93 -2.16 -7.99
N LEU A 173 -8.55 -2.65 -6.81
CA LEU A 173 -8.95 -2.07 -5.52
C LEU A 173 -8.50 -0.60 -5.41
N GLN A 174 -7.26 -0.30 -5.79
CA GLN A 174 -6.75 1.08 -5.75
C GLN A 174 -7.47 1.98 -6.75
N CYS A 175 -7.77 1.48 -7.94
CA CYS A 175 -8.61 2.21 -8.90
C CYS A 175 -10.01 2.49 -8.34
N ALA A 176 -10.64 1.48 -7.73
CA ALA A 176 -11.97 1.63 -7.11
C ALA A 176 -11.95 2.71 -6.02
N ASN A 177 -10.90 2.75 -5.18
CA ASN A 177 -10.75 3.78 -4.16
C ASN A 177 -10.67 5.19 -4.76
N ALA A 178 -9.86 5.39 -5.81
CA ALA A 178 -9.72 6.67 -6.49
C ALA A 178 -11.04 7.14 -7.12
N VAL A 179 -11.69 6.28 -7.90
CA VAL A 179 -12.97 6.58 -8.57
C VAL A 179 -14.07 6.87 -7.56
N ARG A 180 -14.17 6.07 -6.48
CA ARG A 180 -15.14 6.27 -5.41
C ARG A 180 -14.95 7.60 -4.67
N VAL A 181 -13.70 8.05 -4.48
CA VAL A 181 -13.42 9.35 -3.83
C VAL A 181 -13.85 10.50 -4.74
N ALA A 182 -13.53 10.46 -6.04
CA ALA A 182 -14.00 11.44 -7.01
C ALA A 182 -15.54 11.49 -7.08
N ALA A 183 -16.21 10.33 -7.17
CA ALA A 183 -17.67 10.25 -7.20
C ALA A 183 -18.33 10.89 -5.96
N LYS A 184 -17.75 10.69 -4.77
CA LYS A 184 -18.23 11.33 -3.53
C LYS A 184 -18.07 12.85 -3.53
N ARG A 185 -17.07 13.38 -4.24
CA ARG A 185 -16.84 14.82 -4.40
C ARG A 185 -17.69 15.42 -5.53
N GLY A 186 -18.25 14.58 -6.40
CA GLY A 186 -19.06 15.00 -7.54
C GLY A 186 -18.26 15.54 -8.72
N GLU A 187 -16.93 15.39 -8.71
CA GLU A 187 -16.03 15.92 -9.72
C GLU A 187 -14.93 14.92 -10.04
N SER A 188 -14.64 14.76 -11.33
CA SER A 188 -13.52 13.96 -11.82
C SER A 188 -12.20 14.70 -11.58
N THR A 189 -11.13 13.95 -11.34
CA THR A 189 -9.78 14.46 -11.18
C THR A 189 -8.86 13.76 -12.20
N PRO A 190 -7.72 14.37 -12.58
CA PRO A 190 -6.72 13.70 -13.42
C PRO A 190 -6.32 12.33 -12.87
N PHE A 191 -6.30 12.21 -11.54
CA PHE A 191 -6.04 10.96 -10.84
C PHE A 191 -7.13 9.91 -11.03
N SER A 192 -8.40 10.28 -10.82
CA SER A 192 -9.51 9.33 -11.00
C SER A 192 -9.70 8.93 -12.46
N GLU A 193 -9.35 9.79 -13.41
CA GLU A 193 -9.37 9.48 -14.84
C GLU A 193 -8.28 8.46 -15.20
N ALA A 194 -7.05 8.68 -14.73
CA ALA A 194 -5.97 7.71 -14.89
C ALA A 194 -6.32 6.35 -14.24
N ALA A 195 -6.93 6.38 -13.05
CA ALA A 195 -7.39 5.19 -12.35
C ALA A 195 -8.51 4.47 -13.11
N GLN A 196 -9.47 5.19 -13.69
CA GLN A 196 -10.54 4.59 -14.49
C GLN A 196 -9.97 3.94 -15.76
N ALA A 197 -9.09 4.64 -16.49
CA ALA A 197 -8.46 4.07 -17.69
C ALA A 197 -7.67 2.78 -17.36
N ALA A 198 -6.92 2.76 -16.26
CA ALA A 198 -6.22 1.56 -15.83
C ALA A 198 -7.17 0.44 -15.37
N ALA A 199 -8.30 0.79 -14.75
CA ALA A 199 -9.31 -0.19 -14.35
C ALA A 199 -9.93 -0.88 -15.56
N ASP A 200 -10.20 -0.15 -16.65
CA ASP A 200 -10.78 -0.70 -17.87
C ASP A 200 -9.89 -1.83 -18.46
N ASP A 201 -8.57 -1.63 -18.48
CA ASP A 201 -7.61 -2.66 -18.90
C ASP A 201 -7.60 -3.86 -17.94
N LEU A 202 -7.53 -3.61 -16.63
CA LEU A 202 -7.52 -4.65 -15.59
C LEU A 202 -8.79 -5.51 -15.61
N LEU A 203 -9.95 -4.91 -15.88
CA LEU A 203 -11.23 -5.60 -15.99
C LEU A 203 -11.28 -6.54 -17.20
N VAL A 204 -10.54 -6.25 -18.27
CA VAL A 204 -10.38 -7.19 -19.40
C VAL A 204 -9.49 -8.35 -18.99
N GLU A 205 -8.38 -8.09 -18.30
CA GLU A 205 -7.42 -9.10 -17.88
C GLU A 205 -7.92 -10.05 -16.78
N LEU A 206 -8.87 -9.61 -15.96
CA LEU A 206 -9.45 -10.38 -14.85
C LEU A 206 -10.67 -11.22 -15.26
N ARG A 207 -11.12 -11.15 -16.52
CA ARG A 207 -12.23 -11.98 -16.99
C ARG A 207 -11.87 -13.47 -16.91
N PRO A 208 -12.81 -14.32 -16.46
CA PRO A 208 -12.65 -15.77 -16.58
C PRO A 208 -12.40 -16.14 -18.06
N ILE A 209 -11.46 -17.05 -18.30
CA ILE A 209 -11.26 -17.68 -19.61
C ILE A 209 -12.40 -18.66 -19.89
#